data_AF-A0A2A2IHL4-F1
#
_entry.id   AF-A0A2A2IHL4-F1
#
_cell.length_a   1.000
_cell.length_b   1.000
_cell.length_c   1.000
_cell.angle_alpha   90.00
_cell.angle_beta   90.00
_cell.angle_gamma   90.00
#
_symmetry.space_group_name_H-M   'P 1'
#
loop_
_entity.id
_entity.type
_entity.pdbx_description
1 polymer ?
#
loop_
_entity_poly.entity_id
_entity_poly.type
_entity_poly.pdbx_seq_one_letter_code
_entity_poly.pdbx_strand_id
1 'polypeptide(L)'
;MNKWFFFNLFLLLIAVWKVMTSYGFPVIQIHILFGIMGLFFILFNWTRHAVFSTIRDTPDRRKKIKFANLSKKAMPFHRWTGTTALIIILFHAGFVLNRFGLHLENPKIISGLIAASLLTGVVISGWMRRIKPSGTKRIVHLRLGLTMFFLVLLHVLL
;
A
#
# COMPACT_ATOMS: atom_id res chain seq x y z
N MET A 1 -10.96 -16.70 -5.42
CA MET A 1 -10.13 -15.84 -4.54
C MET A 1 -11.01 -14.76 -3.96
N ASN A 2 -10.66 -14.12 -2.84
CA ASN A 2 -11.56 -13.14 -2.23
C ASN A 2 -11.59 -11.80 -2.98
N LYS A 3 -12.63 -10.98 -2.72
CA LYS A 3 -12.81 -9.65 -3.32
C LYS A 3 -11.61 -8.71 -3.13
N TRP A 4 -10.91 -8.82 -2.01
CA TRP A 4 -9.75 -7.97 -1.69
C TRP A 4 -8.54 -8.25 -2.59
N PHE A 5 -8.38 -9.49 -3.06
CA PHE A 5 -7.38 -9.81 -4.07
C PHE A 5 -7.68 -9.10 -5.39
N PHE A 6 -8.95 -9.11 -5.82
CA PHE A 6 -9.36 -8.42 -7.05
C PHE A 6 -9.19 -6.91 -6.95
N PHE A 7 -9.50 -6.30 -5.80
CA PHE A 7 -9.18 -4.88 -5.59
C PHE A 7 -7.68 -4.59 -5.71
N ASN A 8 -6.83 -5.44 -5.13
CA ASN A 8 -5.38 -5.27 -5.22
C ASN A 8 -4.86 -5.39 -6.66
N LEU A 9 -5.37 -6.39 -7.40
CA LEU A 9 -5.04 -6.59 -8.81
C LEU A 9 -5.55 -5.41 -9.67
N PHE A 10 -6.76 -4.93 -9.42
CA PHE A 10 -7.34 -3.80 -10.12
C PHE A 10 -6.48 -2.53 -9.95
N LEU A 11 -6.07 -2.21 -8.71
CA LEU A 11 -5.18 -1.08 -8.45
C LEU A 11 -3.83 -1.24 -9.16
N LEU A 12 -3.26 -2.45 -9.16
CA LEU A 12 -2.02 -2.73 -9.91
C LEU A 12 -2.19 -2.47 -11.41
N LEU A 13 -3.26 -3.01 -12.01
CA LEU A 13 -3.52 -2.87 -13.45
C LEU A 13 -3.75 -1.41 -13.84
N ILE A 14 -4.49 -0.64 -13.04
CA ILE A 14 -4.67 0.80 -13.29
C ILE A 14 -3.35 1.55 -13.20
N ALA A 15 -2.52 1.25 -12.19
CA ALA A 15 -1.24 1.93 -12.04
C ALA A 15 -0.31 1.64 -13.23
N VAL A 16 -0.23 0.38 -13.66
CA VAL A 16 0.54 -0.01 -14.86
C VAL A 16 -0.03 0.69 -16.08
N TRP A 17 -1.34 0.63 -16.31
CA TRP A 17 -1.99 1.33 -17.43
C TRP A 17 -1.60 2.81 -17.45
N LYS A 18 -1.83 3.53 -16.34
CA LYS A 18 -1.52 4.97 -16.23
C LYS A 18 -0.07 5.26 -16.57
N VAL A 19 0.85 4.41 -16.09
CA VAL A 19 2.27 4.59 -16.39
C VAL A 19 2.55 4.41 -17.87
N MET A 20 1.99 3.36 -18.49
CA MET A 20 2.21 3.04 -19.91
C MET A 20 1.58 4.06 -20.85
N THR A 21 0.44 4.67 -20.49
CA THR A 21 -0.27 5.61 -21.38
C THR A 21 0.10 7.07 -21.17
N SER A 22 0.51 7.46 -19.95
CA SER A 22 0.77 8.86 -19.62
C SER A 22 2.25 9.24 -19.68
N TYR A 23 3.15 8.26 -19.71
CA TYR A 23 4.59 8.52 -19.76
C TYR A 23 5.22 7.78 -20.94
N GLY A 24 5.94 8.52 -21.77
CA GLY A 24 6.62 7.98 -22.93
C GLY A 24 7.77 7.06 -22.52
N PHE A 25 7.74 5.81 -22.98
CA PHE A 25 8.94 5.00 -23.08
C PHE A 25 9.89 5.61 -24.12
N PRO A 26 11.22 5.55 -23.93
CA PRO A 26 11.93 4.73 -22.94
C PRO A 26 12.27 5.42 -21.61
N VAL A 27 11.97 6.72 -21.43
CA VAL A 27 12.48 7.49 -20.28
C VAL A 27 11.40 7.67 -19.20
N ILE A 28 11.34 6.71 -18.28
CA ILE A 28 10.52 6.84 -17.07
C ILE A 28 11.20 7.83 -16.11
N GLN A 29 10.49 8.88 -15.72
CA GLN A 29 11.02 9.87 -14.77
C GLN A 29 11.23 9.25 -13.39
N ILE A 30 12.31 9.64 -12.70
CA ILE A 30 12.72 9.01 -11.44
C ILE A 30 11.64 9.03 -10.35
N HIS A 31 10.87 10.12 -10.24
CA HIS A 31 9.80 10.20 -9.27
C HIS A 31 8.70 9.15 -9.52
N ILE A 32 8.41 8.83 -10.79
CA ILE A 32 7.42 7.82 -11.17
C ILE A 32 7.94 6.43 -10.80
N LEU A 33 9.23 6.15 -11.04
CA LEU A 33 9.85 4.89 -10.66
C LEU A 33 9.72 4.64 -9.15
N PHE A 34 10.06 5.64 -8.32
CA PHE A 34 9.87 5.54 -6.86
C PHE A 34 8.39 5.37 -6.48
N GLY A 35 7.48 6.05 -7.17
CA GLY A 35 6.03 5.88 -6.95
C GLY A 35 5.57 4.44 -7.20
N ILE A 36 5.98 3.84 -8.32
CA ILE A 36 5.65 2.45 -8.68
C ILE A 36 6.28 1.46 -7.68
N MET A 37 7.55 1.64 -7.33
CA MET A 37 8.22 0.79 -6.34
C MET A 37 7.51 0.85 -4.98
N GLY A 38 7.16 2.05 -4.52
CA GLY A 38 6.41 2.26 -3.28
C GLY A 38 5.04 1.57 -3.33
N LEU A 39 4.33 1.72 -4.46
CA LEU A 39 3.06 1.04 -4.70
C LEU A 39 3.21 -0.48 -4.61
N PHE A 40 4.23 -1.09 -5.23
CA PHE A 40 4.44 -2.53 -5.13
C PHE A 40 4.60 -3.02 -3.69
N PHE A 41 5.36 -2.32 -2.86
CA PHE A 41 5.48 -2.67 -1.44
C PHE A 41 4.16 -2.48 -0.70
N ILE A 42 3.37 -1.44 -1.02
CA ILE A 42 2.02 -1.22 -0.46
C ILE A 42 1.10 -2.39 -0.83
N LEU A 43 1.02 -2.77 -2.10
CA LEU A 43 0.15 -3.86 -2.59
C LEU A 43 0.59 -5.23 -2.07
N PHE A 44 1.89 -5.47 -1.93
CA PHE A 44 2.42 -6.67 -1.28
C PHE A 44 1.95 -6.74 0.19
N ASN A 45 2.03 -5.62 0.91
CA ASN A 45 1.54 -5.54 2.28
C ASN A 45 0.03 -5.73 2.37
N TRP A 46 -0.70 -5.12 1.44
CA TRP A 46 -2.15 -5.20 1.33
C TRP A 46 -2.67 -6.61 1.06
N THR A 47 -1.90 -7.41 0.30
CA THR A 47 -2.24 -8.81 -0.02
C THR A 47 -2.53 -9.64 1.22
N ARG A 48 -1.95 -9.30 2.39
CA ARG A 48 -2.31 -9.96 3.65
C ARG A 48 -3.77 -9.84 4.01
N HIS A 49 -4.40 -8.70 3.76
CA HIS A 49 -5.82 -8.53 4.04
C HIS A 49 -6.64 -9.53 3.21
N ALA A 50 -6.25 -9.73 1.95
CA ALA A 50 -6.84 -10.75 1.09
C ALA A 50 -6.63 -12.18 1.62
N VAL A 51 -5.40 -12.50 2.03
CA VAL A 51 -5.08 -13.82 2.61
C VAL A 51 -5.86 -14.07 3.91
N PHE A 52 -5.93 -13.11 4.83
CA PHE A 52 -6.64 -13.27 6.10
C PHE A 52 -8.15 -13.35 5.97
N SER A 53 -8.78 -12.63 5.03
CA SER A 53 -10.19 -12.86 4.73
C SER A 53 -10.39 -14.24 4.11
N THR A 54 -9.54 -14.65 3.15
CA THR A 54 -9.62 -16.01 2.57
C THR A 54 -9.52 -17.11 3.64
N ILE A 55 -8.63 -16.98 4.63
CA ILE A 55 -8.51 -17.92 5.76
C ILE A 55 -9.79 -17.97 6.60
N ARG A 56 -10.45 -16.84 6.85
CA ARG A 56 -11.68 -16.78 7.65
C ARG A 56 -12.87 -17.39 6.91
N ASP A 57 -12.96 -17.10 5.62
CA ASP A 57 -14.17 -17.36 4.84
C ASP A 57 -14.15 -18.75 4.16
N THR A 58 -12.98 -19.39 4.02
CA THR A 58 -12.89 -20.71 3.38
C THR A 58 -13.42 -21.86 4.28
N PRO A 59 -14.33 -22.71 3.78
CA PRO A 59 -14.76 -23.92 4.50
C PRO A 59 -13.70 -25.03 4.45
N ASP A 60 -12.90 -25.08 3.38
CA ASP A 60 -11.85 -26.09 3.20
C ASP A 60 -10.70 -25.92 4.21
N ARG A 61 -10.55 -26.90 5.10
CA ARG A 61 -9.51 -26.95 6.13
C ARG A 61 -8.09 -27.03 5.56
N ARG A 62 -7.88 -27.77 4.46
CA ARG A 62 -6.54 -27.90 3.83
C ARG A 62 -6.09 -26.55 3.28
N LYS A 63 -6.97 -25.83 2.58
CA LYS A 63 -6.69 -24.46 2.12
C LYS A 63 -6.44 -23.50 3.27
N LYS A 64 -7.23 -23.58 4.35
CA LYS A 64 -7.06 -22.77 5.56
C LYS A 64 -5.66 -22.94 6.16
N ILE A 65 -5.22 -24.19 6.36
CA ILE A 65 -3.89 -24.52 6.89
C ILE A 65 -2.78 -24.01 5.96
N LYS A 66 -2.91 -24.23 4.64
CA LYS A 66 -1.94 -23.77 3.64
C LYS A 66 -1.72 -22.26 3.72
N PHE A 67 -2.81 -21.47 3.69
CA PHE A 67 -2.71 -20.01 3.74
C PHE A 67 -2.27 -19.49 5.10
N ALA A 68 -2.67 -20.13 6.21
CA ALA A 68 -2.18 -19.79 7.53
C ALA A 68 -0.66 -19.98 7.65
N ASN A 69 -0.13 -21.09 7.15
CA ASN A 69 1.30 -21.36 7.14
C ASN A 69 2.08 -20.37 6.27
N LEU A 70 1.55 -20.05 5.08
CA LEU A 70 2.12 -18.99 4.23
C LEU A 70 2.14 -17.65 4.94
N SER A 71 1.02 -17.26 5.58
CA SER A 71 0.91 -15.99 6.28
C SER A 71 1.83 -15.90 7.50
N LYS A 72 2.07 -17.01 8.23
CA LYS A 72 3.01 -17.06 9.35
C LYS A 72 4.44 -16.75 8.87
N LYS A 73 4.86 -17.35 7.74
CA LYS A 73 6.18 -17.10 7.13
C LYS A 73 6.35 -15.66 6.66
N ALA A 74 5.29 -15.05 6.11
CA ALA A 74 5.34 -13.67 5.59
C ALA A 74 5.21 -12.58 6.67
N MET A 75 4.72 -12.92 7.86
CA MET A 75 4.42 -11.94 8.93
C MET A 75 5.63 -11.12 9.41
N PRO A 76 6.83 -11.72 9.64
CA PRO A 76 7.99 -10.96 10.08
C PRO A 76 8.37 -9.83 9.13
N PHE A 77 8.23 -10.07 7.82
CA PHE A 77 8.54 -9.12 6.77
C PHE A 77 7.51 -7.99 6.63
N HIS A 78 6.34 -8.08 7.28
CA HIS A 78 5.29 -7.07 7.16
C HIS A 78 5.73 -5.66 7.50
N ARG A 79 6.34 -5.54 8.66
CA ARG A 79 6.69 -4.26 9.23
C ARG A 79 7.82 -3.65 8.42
N TRP A 80 8.78 -4.48 8.03
CA TRP A 80 9.91 -4.07 7.20
C TRP A 80 9.46 -3.62 5.82
N THR A 81 8.69 -4.44 5.09
CA THR A 81 8.17 -4.05 3.77
C THR A 81 7.28 -2.80 3.83
N GLY A 82 6.49 -2.61 4.88
CA GLY A 82 5.72 -1.36 5.08
C GLY A 82 6.61 -0.15 5.38
N THR A 83 7.67 -0.33 6.16
CA THR A 83 8.65 0.74 6.46
C THR A 83 9.45 1.11 5.21
N THR A 84 9.86 0.11 4.42
CA THR A 84 10.51 0.31 3.12
C THR A 84 9.58 1.04 2.16
N ALA A 85 8.29 0.69 2.12
CA ALA A 85 7.29 1.42 1.34
C ALA A 85 7.26 2.90 1.73
N LEU A 86 7.24 3.20 3.03
CA LEU A 86 7.23 4.58 3.52
C LEU A 86 8.48 5.34 3.08
N ILE A 87 9.67 4.77 3.27
CA ILE A 87 10.93 5.42 2.86
C ILE A 87 10.91 5.75 1.36
N ILE A 88 10.51 4.79 0.52
CA ILE A 88 10.41 4.98 -0.93
C ILE A 88 9.38 6.07 -1.28
N ILE A 89 8.23 6.08 -0.62
CA ILE A 89 7.17 7.09 -0.84
C ILE A 89 7.62 8.49 -0.39
N LEU A 90 8.42 8.61 0.67
CA LEU A 90 9.01 9.89 1.07
C LEU A 90 9.98 10.42 0.02
N PHE A 91 10.80 9.56 -0.60
CA PHE A 91 11.63 9.95 -1.74
C PHE A 91 10.79 10.34 -2.96
N HIS A 92 9.74 9.56 -3.27
CA HIS A 92 8.78 9.91 -4.32
C HIS A 92 8.20 11.31 -4.11
N ALA A 93 7.67 11.59 -2.91
CA ALA A 93 7.13 12.89 -2.55
C ALA A 93 8.19 14.01 -2.64
N GLY A 94 9.40 13.76 -2.15
CA GLY A 94 10.52 14.69 -2.24
C GLY A 94 10.85 15.07 -3.69
N PHE A 95 10.94 14.09 -4.60
CA PHE A 95 11.18 14.38 -6.03
C PHE A 95 10.02 15.11 -6.69
N VAL A 96 8.78 14.77 -6.35
CA VAL A 96 7.59 15.46 -6.87
C VAL A 96 7.59 16.92 -6.41
N LEU A 97 7.77 17.18 -5.11
CA LEU A 97 7.77 18.53 -4.56
C LEU A 97 8.96 19.37 -5.04
N ASN A 98 10.13 18.76 -5.22
CA ASN A 98 11.29 19.44 -5.78
C ASN A 98 11.08 19.83 -7.26
N ARG A 99 10.45 18.95 -8.05
CA ARG A 99 10.24 19.18 -9.49
C ARG A 99 9.08 20.11 -9.78
N PHE A 100 7.97 19.94 -9.08
CA PHE A 100 6.72 20.62 -9.38
C PHE A 100 6.39 21.72 -8.38
N GLY A 101 7.00 21.77 -7.20
CA GLY A 101 6.63 22.70 -6.14
C GLY A 101 5.45 22.21 -5.30
N LEU A 102 5.13 22.98 -4.24
CA LEU A 102 3.99 22.71 -3.35
C LEU A 102 2.73 23.44 -3.84
N HIS A 103 2.13 22.94 -4.93
CA HIS A 103 0.86 23.45 -5.45
C HIS A 103 -0.31 22.75 -4.77
N LEU A 104 -0.78 23.31 -3.65
CA LEU A 104 -1.90 22.79 -2.87
C LEU A 104 -3.25 22.94 -3.59
N GLU A 105 -3.30 23.59 -4.74
CA GLU A 105 -4.44 23.60 -5.66
C GLU A 105 -4.49 22.34 -6.53
N ASN A 106 -3.37 21.62 -6.67
CA ASN A 106 -3.31 20.41 -7.49
C ASN A 106 -3.84 19.19 -6.71
N PRO A 107 -4.96 18.58 -7.12
CA PRO A 107 -5.58 17.48 -6.38
C PRO A 107 -4.69 16.24 -6.31
N LYS A 108 -3.80 16.03 -7.30
CA LYS A 108 -2.84 14.92 -7.30
C LYS A 108 -1.77 15.11 -6.23
N ILE A 109 -1.27 16.33 -6.04
CA ILE A 109 -0.29 16.65 -4.98
C ILE A 109 -0.94 16.47 -3.60
N ILE A 110 -2.12 17.05 -3.38
CA ILE A 110 -2.84 16.95 -2.10
C ILE A 110 -3.11 15.48 -1.76
N SER A 111 -3.73 14.72 -2.68
CA SER A 111 -4.05 13.31 -2.47
C SER A 111 -2.80 12.47 -2.17
N GLY A 112 -1.67 12.77 -2.84
CA GLY A 112 -0.39 12.11 -2.60
C GLY A 112 0.17 12.40 -1.21
N LEU A 113 0.12 13.65 -0.76
CA LEU A 113 0.54 14.05 0.59
C LEU A 113 -0.33 13.37 1.66
N ILE A 114 -1.65 13.38 1.50
CA ILE A 114 -2.57 12.71 2.43
C ILE A 114 -2.30 11.20 2.47
N ALA A 115 -2.08 10.56 1.31
CA ALA A 115 -1.75 9.15 1.22
C ALA A 115 -0.41 8.83 1.94
N ALA A 116 0.61 9.68 1.77
CA ALA A 116 1.90 9.53 2.45
C ALA A 116 1.79 9.71 3.98
N SER A 117 0.99 10.69 4.44
CA SER A 117 0.70 10.88 5.87
C SER A 117 -0.04 9.67 6.46
N LEU A 118 -1.01 9.10 5.75
CA LEU A 118 -1.67 7.88 6.19
C LEU A 118 -0.76 6.67 6.20
N LEU A 119 0.09 6.49 5.18
CA LEU A 119 1.10 5.42 5.18
C LEU A 119 2.02 5.53 6.39
N THR A 120 2.45 6.75 6.73
CA THR A 120 3.19 7.02 7.97
C THR A 120 2.42 6.53 9.20
N GLY A 121 1.14 6.88 9.32
CA GLY A 121 0.27 6.38 10.39
C GLY A 121 0.10 4.85 10.42
N VAL A 122 0.00 4.20 9.26
CA VAL A 122 -0.07 2.74 9.14
C VAL A 122 1.23 2.10 9.64
N VAL A 123 2.39 2.63 9.27
CA VAL A 123 3.70 2.13 9.70
C VAL A 123 3.88 2.32 11.21
N ILE A 124 3.63 3.53 11.73
CA ILE A 124 3.73 3.83 13.16
C ILE A 124 2.82 2.90 13.97
N SER A 125 1.53 2.80 13.61
CA SER A 125 0.59 1.91 14.29
C SER A 125 1.00 0.43 14.19
N GLY A 126 1.63 0.02 13.09
CA GLY A 126 2.18 -1.33 12.90
C GLY A 126 3.33 -1.64 13.87
N TRP A 127 4.23 -0.69 14.10
CA TRP A 127 5.32 -0.81 15.08
C TRP A 127 4.83 -0.74 16.52
N MET A 128 3.90 0.16 16.84
CA MET A 128 3.29 0.26 18.18
C MET A 128 2.62 -1.03 18.64
N ARG A 129 2.05 -1.81 17.70
CA ARG A 129 1.46 -3.12 17.98
C ARG A 129 2.49 -4.17 18.38
N ARG A 130 3.77 -4.02 18.02
CA ARG A 130 4.86 -4.91 18.46
C ARG A 130 5.19 -4.69 19.93
N ILE A 131 5.24 -3.43 20.35
CA ILE A 131 5.65 -3.04 21.70
C ILE A 131 4.58 -3.41 22.72
N LYS A 132 3.32 -2.99 22.47
CA LYS A 132 2.18 -3.31 23.34
C LYS A 132 0.95 -3.63 22.48
N PRO A 133 0.71 -4.91 22.16
CA PRO A 133 -0.46 -5.34 21.40
C PRO A 133 -1.76 -4.98 22.12
N SER A 134 -2.73 -4.42 21.40
CA SER A 134 -4.10 -4.24 21.90
C SER A 134 -5.12 -4.35 20.77
N GLY A 135 -6.37 -4.70 21.11
CA GLY A 135 -7.48 -4.77 20.15
C GLY A 135 -7.70 -3.44 19.44
N THR A 136 -7.72 -2.33 20.18
CA THR A 136 -7.86 -0.98 19.64
C THR A 136 -6.78 -0.64 18.62
N LYS A 137 -5.50 -0.90 18.94
CA LYS A 137 -4.38 -0.64 18.00
C LYS A 137 -4.49 -1.50 16.73
N ARG A 138 -4.98 -2.74 16.84
CA ARG A 138 -5.24 -3.60 15.69
C ARG A 138 -6.32 -3.01 14.79
N ILE A 139 -7.41 -2.51 15.37
CA ILE A 139 -8.51 -1.89 14.61
C ILE A 139 -8.05 -0.59 13.95
N VAL A 140 -7.33 0.27 14.67
CA VAL A 140 -6.77 1.52 14.13
C VAL A 140 -5.85 1.22 12.95
N HIS A 141 -4.89 0.30 13.10
CA HIS A 141 -3.99 -0.08 12.02
C HIS A 141 -4.74 -0.63 10.79
N LEU A 142 -5.78 -1.44 11.01
CA LEU A 142 -6.61 -1.97 9.93
C LEU A 142 -7.39 -0.87 9.20
N ARG A 143 -8.01 0.05 9.94
CA ARG A 143 -8.78 1.17 9.38
C ARG A 143 -7.86 2.11 8.60
N LEU A 144 -6.71 2.49 9.16
CA LEU A 144 -5.70 3.29 8.46
C LEU A 144 -5.24 2.61 7.17
N GLY A 145 -5.00 1.29 7.22
CA GLY A 145 -4.63 0.52 6.02
C GLY A 145 -5.72 0.56 4.95
N LEU A 146 -6.98 0.34 5.32
CA LEU A 146 -8.14 0.41 4.41
C LEU A 146 -8.27 1.79 3.78
N THR A 147 -8.22 2.85 4.59
CA THR A 147 -8.30 4.23 4.09
C THR A 147 -7.12 4.55 3.17
N MET A 148 -5.91 4.12 3.52
CA MET A 148 -4.71 4.30 2.70
C MET A 148 -4.85 3.61 1.33
N PHE A 149 -5.41 2.40 1.27
CA PHE A 149 -5.63 1.70 -0.01
C PHE A 149 -6.50 2.51 -0.97
N PHE A 150 -7.65 3.02 -0.49
CA PHE A 150 -8.56 3.80 -1.34
C PHE A 150 -7.98 5.18 -1.72
N LEU A 151 -7.20 5.80 -0.84
CA LEU A 151 -6.53 7.06 -1.18
C LEU A 151 -5.39 6.89 -2.18
N VAL A 152 -4.64 5.78 -2.11
CA VAL A 152 -3.65 5.44 -3.16
C VAL A 152 -4.36 5.21 -4.50
N LEU A 153 -5.49 4.52 -4.52
CA LEU A 153 -6.29 4.37 -5.74
C LEU A 153 -6.72 5.73 -6.30
N LEU A 154 -7.26 6.62 -5.46
CA LEU A 154 -7.60 7.98 -5.87
C LEU A 154 -6.40 8.73 -6.43
N HIS A 155 -5.26 8.70 -5.73
CA HIS A 155 -4.03 9.36 -6.15
C HIS A 155 -3.50 8.87 -7.50
N VAL A 156 -3.63 7.57 -7.79
CA VAL A 156 -3.24 6.98 -9.09
C VAL A 156 -4.20 7.39 -10.22
N LEU A 157 -5.48 7.59 -9.92
CA LEU A 157 -6.50 7.97 -10.90
C LEU A 157 -6.37 9.44 -11.35
N LEU A 158 -6.08 10.33 -10.40
CA LEU A 158 -5.76 11.74 -10.62
C LEU A 158 -4.44 11.88 -11.41
#